data_AF-A0A7W8FR77-F1
#
_entry.id   AF-A0A7W8FR77-F1
#
_cell.length_a   1.000
_cell.length_b   1.000
_cell.length_c   1.000
_cell.angle_alpha   90.00
_cell.angle_beta   90.00
_cell.angle_gamma   90.00
#
_symmetry.space_group_name_H-M   'P 1'
#
loop_
_entity.id
_entity.type
_entity.pdbx_description
1 polymer ?
#
loop_
_entity_poly.entity_id
_entity_poly.type
_entity_poly.pdbx_seq_one_letter_code
_entity_poly.pdbx_strand_id
1 'polypeptide(L)'
;MSTPTLPRTDFDTDIMSAVDGAFKELDCCSQRKEQLACGGDIAGYQEYHDCIQGWLCKTHWDQALQFLPVWKERIRTNGSMGCTHCLNRFDDIRKLVRLTSV
;
A
#
# COMPACT_ATOMS: atom_id res chain seq x y z
N MET A 1 -11.15 -46.50 -27.72
CA MET A 1 -10.41 -45.92 -26.57
C MET A 1 -11.01 -44.55 -26.31
N SER A 2 -11.64 -44.37 -25.16
CA SER A 2 -12.32 -43.12 -24.80
C SER A 2 -11.32 -42.15 -24.20
N THR A 3 -11.15 -40.98 -24.81
CA THR A 3 -10.31 -39.90 -24.28
C THR A 3 -10.92 -39.42 -22.95
N PRO A 4 -10.15 -39.35 -21.85
CA PRO A 4 -10.68 -38.82 -20.60
C PRO A 4 -10.85 -37.30 -20.75
N THR A 5 -12.10 -36.85 -20.77
CA THR A 5 -12.44 -35.44 -20.60
C THR A 5 -12.14 -35.07 -19.15
N LEU A 6 -11.05 -34.34 -18.93
CA LEU A 6 -10.79 -33.73 -17.62
C LEU A 6 -11.99 -32.83 -17.27
N PRO A 7 -12.53 -32.91 -16.04
CA PRO A 7 -13.52 -31.95 -15.61
C PRO A 7 -12.88 -30.56 -15.70
N ARG A 8 -13.52 -29.64 -16.43
CA ARG A 8 -13.25 -28.20 -16.32
C ARG A 8 -13.74 -27.78 -14.94
N THR A 9 -12.93 -28.07 -13.93
CA THR A 9 -13.18 -27.63 -12.57
C THR A 9 -13.07 -26.12 -12.52
N ASP A 10 -13.92 -25.51 -11.69
CA ASP A 10 -14.07 -24.08 -11.40
C ASP A 10 -12.80 -23.43 -10.78
N PHE A 11 -11.63 -23.62 -11.39
CA PHE A 11 -10.33 -23.20 -10.87
C PHE A 11 -10.18 -21.68 -10.73
N ASP A 12 -10.89 -20.89 -11.54
CA ASP A 12 -10.79 -19.43 -11.47
C ASP A 12 -11.43 -18.84 -10.20
N THR A 13 -12.47 -19.49 -9.66
CA THR A 13 -13.19 -18.99 -8.47
C THR A 13 -12.40 -19.25 -7.18
N ASP A 14 -11.63 -20.35 -7.15
CA ASP A 14 -10.86 -20.78 -5.98
C ASP A 14 -9.57 -19.94 -5.81
N ILE A 15 -8.92 -19.59 -6.93
CA ILE A 15 -7.72 -18.73 -6.91
C ILE A 15 -8.08 -17.31 -6.44
N MET A 16 -9.14 -16.70 -6.97
CA MET A 16 -9.55 -15.36 -6.56
C MET A 16 -9.93 -15.31 -5.08
N SER A 17 -10.62 -16.34 -4.59
CA SER A 17 -10.97 -16.46 -3.17
C SER A 17 -9.74 -16.64 -2.27
N ALA A 18 -8.74 -17.41 -2.72
CA ALA A 18 -7.48 -17.58 -2.00
C ALA A 18 -6.62 -16.31 -1.99
N VAL A 19 -6.62 -15.55 -3.09
CA VAL A 19 -5.94 -14.25 -3.18
C VAL A 19 -6.62 -13.24 -2.26
N ASP A 20 -7.94 -13.11 -2.30
CA ASP A 20 -8.69 -12.21 -1.41
C ASP A 20 -8.51 -12.60 0.06
N GLY A 21 -8.45 -13.90 0.37
CA GLY A 21 -8.11 -14.40 1.70
C GLY A 21 -6.72 -13.97 2.15
N ALA A 22 -5.71 -14.14 1.30
CA ALA A 22 -4.34 -13.71 1.59
C ALA A 22 -4.26 -12.18 1.80
N PHE A 23 -5.02 -11.38 1.04
CA PHE A 23 -5.07 -9.92 1.24
C PHE A 23 -5.72 -9.51 2.56
N LYS A 24 -6.73 -10.25 3.05
CA LYS A 24 -7.35 -10.01 4.36
C LYS A 24 -6.43 -10.33 5.54
N GLU A 25 -5.44 -11.20 5.33
CA GLU A 25 -4.43 -11.55 6.34
C GLU A 25 -3.23 -10.57 6.35
N LEU A 26 -3.08 -9.72 5.33
CA LEU A 26 -2.01 -8.73 5.29
C LEU A 26 -2.25 -7.64 6.33
N ASP A 27 -1.34 -7.56 7.30
CA ASP A 27 -1.39 -6.48 8.29
C ASP A 27 -1.06 -5.13 7.64
N CYS A 28 -1.86 -4.11 7.97
CA CYS A 28 -1.65 -2.76 7.49
C CYS A 28 -0.29 -2.23 7.98
N CYS A 29 0.54 -1.68 7.10
CA CYS A 29 1.88 -1.20 7.44
C CYS A 29 1.90 0.19 8.10
N SER A 30 0.73 0.81 8.29
CA SER A 30 0.61 2.13 8.90
C SER A 30 1.26 2.16 10.27
N GLN A 31 2.15 3.14 10.50
CA GLN A 31 2.72 3.42 11.81
C GLN A 31 1.81 4.31 12.67
N ARG A 32 0.62 4.69 12.15
CA ARG A 32 -0.31 5.59 12.82
C ARG A 32 -1.55 4.89 13.39
N LYS A 33 -1.45 3.58 13.66
CA LYS A 33 -2.57 2.76 14.18
C LYS A 33 -3.10 3.28 15.52
N GLU A 34 -2.24 3.89 16.34
CA GLU A 34 -2.61 4.47 17.63
C GLU A 34 -3.39 5.79 17.51
N GLN A 35 -3.17 6.56 16.43
CA GLN A 35 -3.87 7.83 16.19
C GLN A 35 -5.10 7.66 15.31
N LEU A 36 -5.09 6.67 14.41
CA LEU A 36 -6.18 6.33 13.52
C LEU A 36 -6.26 4.82 13.42
N ALA A 37 -7.35 4.22 13.93
CA ALA A 37 -7.55 2.79 13.88
C ALA A 37 -7.56 2.27 12.42
N CYS A 38 -7.11 1.03 12.21
CA CYS A 38 -7.24 0.39 10.89
C CYS A 38 -8.71 0.23 10.53
N GLY A 39 -9.02 0.32 9.24
CA GLY A 39 -10.38 0.18 8.74
C GLY A 39 -10.46 -0.03 7.23
N GLY A 40 -11.43 -0.85 6.83
CA GLY A 40 -11.66 -1.25 5.43
C GLY A 40 -10.62 -2.23 4.90
N ASP A 41 -10.86 -2.70 3.68
CA ASP A 41 -9.96 -3.60 2.97
C ASP A 41 -8.65 -2.90 2.58
N ILE A 42 -7.64 -3.68 2.16
CA ILE A 42 -6.40 -3.14 1.59
C ILE A 42 -6.72 -2.33 0.32
N ALA A 43 -6.26 -1.08 0.29
CA ALA A 43 -6.56 -0.13 -0.80
C ALA A 43 -5.32 0.29 -1.60
N GLY A 44 -4.13 -0.01 -1.11
CA GLY A 44 -2.90 0.28 -1.85
C GLY A 44 -1.63 -0.16 -1.14
N TYR A 45 -0.53 -0.08 -1.86
CA TYR A 45 0.82 -0.29 -1.38
C TYR A 45 1.53 1.05 -1.21
N GLN A 46 2.16 1.26 -0.05
CA GLN A 46 2.99 2.42 0.23
C GLN A 46 4.46 2.02 0.21
N GLU A 47 5.26 2.82 -0.49
CA GLU A 47 6.72 2.86 -0.36
C GLU A 47 7.11 4.24 0.19
N TYR A 48 7.29 4.36 1.50
CA TYR A 48 7.87 5.56 2.10
C TYR A 48 9.39 5.42 2.07
N HIS A 49 9.93 5.72 0.89
CA HIS A 49 11.23 5.28 0.41
C HIS A 49 11.46 3.78 0.74
N ASP A 50 12.47 3.47 1.56
CA ASP A 50 12.89 2.15 1.98
C ASP A 50 12.70 1.93 3.50
N CYS A 51 12.26 2.96 4.25
CA CYS A 51 12.04 2.81 5.70
C CYS A 51 10.73 2.11 6.03
N ILE A 52 9.67 2.34 5.24
CA ILE A 52 8.37 1.71 5.45
C ILE A 52 7.82 1.31 4.09
N GLN A 53 7.63 0.01 3.91
CA GLN A 53 7.05 -0.56 2.71
C GLN A 53 5.98 -1.58 3.11
N GLY A 54 4.80 -1.48 2.52
CA GLY A 54 3.73 -2.42 2.83
C GLY A 54 2.35 -1.96 2.39
N TRP A 55 1.37 -2.82 2.66
CA TRP A 55 -0.03 -2.61 2.30
C TRP A 55 -0.71 -1.69 3.30
N LEU A 56 -1.57 -0.81 2.81
CA LEU A 56 -2.41 0.07 3.62
C LEU A 56 -3.87 -0.31 3.48
N CYS A 57 -4.55 -0.43 4.62
CA CYS A 57 -6.02 -0.47 4.66
C CYS A 57 -6.61 0.86 4.14
N LYS A 58 -7.86 0.83 3.68
CA LYS A 58 -8.56 1.99 3.09
C LYS A 58 -8.46 3.25 3.94
N THR A 59 -8.65 3.12 5.25
CA THR A 59 -8.57 4.25 6.18
C THR A 59 -7.19 4.92 6.17
N HIS A 60 -6.11 4.15 6.24
CA HIS A 60 -4.75 4.70 6.22
C HIS A 60 -4.30 5.13 4.83
N TRP A 61 -4.80 4.47 3.78
CA TRP A 61 -4.58 4.87 2.40
C TRP A 61 -5.15 6.27 2.13
N ASP A 62 -6.41 6.52 2.53
CA ASP A 62 -7.04 7.84 2.37
C ASP A 62 -6.29 8.91 3.14
N GLN A 63 -5.78 8.58 4.34
CA GLN A 63 -4.95 9.48 5.11
C GLN A 63 -3.60 9.76 4.42
N ALA A 64 -2.95 8.75 3.83
CA ALA A 64 -1.71 8.91 3.08
C ALA A 64 -1.91 9.83 1.86
N LEU A 65 -3.03 9.68 1.15
CA LEU A 65 -3.39 10.56 0.03
C LEU A 65 -3.59 12.03 0.45
N GLN A 66 -4.08 12.29 1.67
CA GLN A 66 -4.18 13.66 2.20
C GLN A 66 -2.81 14.26 2.53
N PHE A 67 -1.83 13.45 2.95
CA PHE A 67 -0.47 13.93 3.23
C PHE A 67 0.35 14.18 1.98
N LEU A 68 0.07 13.48 0.87
CA LEU A 68 0.86 13.58 -0.35
C LEU A 68 0.95 15.02 -0.90
N PRO A 69 -0.14 15.81 -1.03
CA PRO A 69 -0.06 17.23 -1.39
C PRO A 69 0.79 18.06 -0.42
N VAL A 70 0.69 17.80 0.88
CA VAL A 70 1.44 18.53 1.92
C VAL A 70 2.94 18.28 1.78
N TRP A 71 3.35 17.04 1.51
CA TRP A 71 4.76 16.71 1.28
C TRP A 71 5.28 17.32 -0.01
N LYS A 72 4.49 17.27 -1.10
CA LYS A 72 4.83 17.96 -2.36
C LYS A 72 5.07 19.45 -2.12
N GLU A 73 4.18 20.10 -1.39
CA GLU A 73 4.29 21.53 -1.09
C GLU A 73 5.49 21.87 -0.20
N ARG A 74 5.80 21.02 0.79
CA ARG A 74 7.00 21.19 1.64
C ARG A 74 8.29 21.07 0.86
N ILE A 75 8.37 20.11 -0.07
CA ILE A 75 9.54 19.98 -0.96
C ILE A 75 9.63 21.21 -1.86
N ARG A 76 8.51 21.68 -2.42
CA ARG A 76 8.47 22.88 -3.27
C ARG A 76 8.94 24.15 -2.55
N THR A 77 8.54 24.33 -1.30
CA THR A 77 8.85 25.54 -0.52
C THR A 77 10.22 25.50 0.15
N ASN A 78 10.63 24.37 0.71
CA ASN A 78 11.89 24.23 1.45
C ASN A 78 13.03 23.66 0.62
N GLY A 79 12.79 23.30 -0.64
CA GLY A 79 13.72 22.61 -1.53
C GLY A 79 13.97 21.13 -1.17
N SER A 80 13.67 20.70 0.06
CA SER A 80 13.78 19.31 0.48
C SER A 80 12.92 18.99 1.71
N MET A 81 12.64 17.71 1.90
CA MET A 81 12.00 17.16 3.09
C MET A 81 12.81 15.98 3.65
N GLY A 82 12.91 15.89 4.98
CA GLY A 82 13.57 14.78 5.66
C GLY A 82 12.62 13.61 5.95
N CYS A 83 13.11 12.38 5.83
CA CYS A 83 12.44 11.19 6.35
C CYS A 83 12.54 11.17 7.89
N THR A 84 11.43 10.90 8.58
CA THR A 84 11.39 10.85 10.05
C THR A 84 12.07 9.61 10.66
N HIS A 85 12.40 8.61 9.84
CA HIS A 85 13.00 7.35 10.29
C HIS A 85 14.52 7.33 10.12
N CYS A 86 15.02 7.71 8.93
CA CYS A 86 16.45 7.67 8.62
C CYS A 86 17.12 9.04 8.51
N LEU A 87 16.36 10.14 8.64
CA LEU A 87 16.84 11.53 8.54
C LEU A 87 17.42 11.94 7.17
N ASN A 88 17.46 11.02 6.19
CA ASN A 88 17.81 11.35 4.80
C ASN A 88 16.87 12.42 4.24
N ARG A 89 17.42 13.29 3.39
CA ARG A 89 16.70 14.40 2.77
C ARG A 89 16.42 14.11 1.30
N PHE A 90 15.23 14.49 0.87
CA PHE A 90 14.73 14.26 -0.47
C PHE A 90 14.24 15.56 -1.08
N ASP A 91 14.73 15.86 -2.28
CA ASP A 91 14.40 17.03 -3.11
C ASP A 91 13.29 16.72 -4.14
N ASP A 92 12.90 15.46 -4.26
CA ASP A 92 11.86 14.98 -5.17
C ASP A 92 10.91 14.08 -4.41
N ILE A 93 9.61 14.38 -4.49
CA ILE A 93 8.56 13.60 -3.84
C ILE A 93 8.61 12.13 -4.25
N ARG A 94 8.98 11.83 -5.50
CA ARG A 94 9.05 10.47 -6.04
C ARG A 94 10.15 9.62 -5.40
N LYS A 95 11.16 10.26 -4.80
CA LYS A 95 12.21 9.60 -4.02
C LYS A 95 11.80 9.41 -2.56
N LEU A 96 10.90 10.25 -2.05
CA LEU A 96 10.42 10.19 -0.66
C LEU A 96 9.27 9.21 -0.48
N VAL A 97 8.28 9.22 -1.39
CA VAL A 97 7.10 8.37 -1.26
C VAL A 97 6.56 7.97 -2.64
N ARG A 98 6.16 6.70 -2.74
CA ARG A 98 5.32 6.19 -3.82
C ARG A 98 4.10 5.50 -3.22
N LEU A 99 2.94 5.79 -3.80
CA LEU A 99 1.66 5.21 -3.43
C LEU A 99 1.09 4.54 -4.68
N THR A 100 0.87 3.22 -4.62
CA THR A 100 0.28 2.42 -5.70
C THR A 100 -1.07 1.87 -5.24
N SER A 101 -2.18 2.30 -5.85
CA SER A 101 -3.50 1.75 -5.53
C SER A 101 -3.65 0.32 -6.05
N VAL A 102 -4.47 -0.49 -5.38
CA VAL A 102 -4.91 -1.82 -5.86
C VAL A 102 -6.28 -1.71 -6.50
#